data_AF-A0A975F297-F1
#
_entry.id   AF-A0A975F297-F1
#
_cell.length_a   1.000
_cell.length_b   1.000
_cell.length_c   1.000
_cell.angle_alpha   90.00
_cell.angle_beta   90.00
_cell.angle_gamma   90.00
#
_symmetry.space_group_name_H-M   'P 1'
#
loop_
_entity.id
_entity.type
_entity.pdbx_description
1 polymer ?
#
loop_
_entity_poly.entity_id
_entity_poly.type
_entity_poly.pdbx_seq_one_letter_code
_entity_poly.pdbx_strand_id
1 'polypeptide(L)'
;MKYEIPLLEKIVSAVSGNKAKNDPDLTFAKKSLKGICSAIDKFAQKADGRLAEKFPELSLRIKDLNRKMHMLEPDLSTAAGKAEQAIAQKITCASSSCEVVLTGGGAEELEKQLTELERLVHTRSRGSLPSTDKTDS
;
A
#
# COMPACT_ATOMS: atom_id res chain seq x y z
N MET A 1 -1.19 -46.21 -6.86
CA MET A 1 -1.18 -45.61 -8.22
C MET A 1 -1.29 -44.10 -8.04
N LYS A 2 -0.31 -43.35 -8.53
CA LYS A 2 -0.26 -41.88 -8.41
C LYS A 2 -1.11 -41.32 -9.55
N TYR A 3 -2.18 -40.60 -9.22
CA TYR A 3 -3.03 -39.92 -10.20
C TYR A 3 -2.21 -38.82 -10.89
N GLU A 4 -2.11 -38.91 -12.22
CA GLU A 4 -1.58 -37.85 -13.05
C GLU A 4 -2.51 -36.64 -12.94
N ILE A 5 -2.04 -35.62 -12.22
CA ILE A 5 -2.64 -34.30 -12.26
C ILE A 5 -2.56 -33.83 -13.73
N PRO A 6 -3.70 -33.65 -14.42
CA PRO A 6 -3.76 -33.68 -15.87
C PRO A 6 -3.21 -32.38 -16.43
N LEU A 7 -2.63 -32.48 -17.63
CA LEU A 7 -2.07 -31.43 -18.48
C LEU A 7 -2.82 -30.08 -18.42
N LEU A 8 -4.12 -30.09 -18.16
CA LEU A 8 -4.97 -28.92 -17.96
C LEU A 8 -4.50 -28.00 -16.81
N GLU A 9 -4.11 -28.51 -15.64
CA GLU A 9 -3.62 -27.64 -14.55
C GLU A 9 -2.29 -26.97 -14.90
N LYS A 10 -1.44 -27.66 -15.67
CA LYS A 10 -0.19 -27.10 -16.21
C LYS A 10 -0.47 -26.07 -17.30
N ILE A 11 -1.46 -26.29 -18.15
CA ILE A 11 -1.87 -25.34 -19.20
C ILE A 11 -2.53 -24.11 -18.57
N VAL A 12 -3.44 -24.27 -17.62
CA VAL A 12 -4.05 -23.14 -16.87
C VAL A 12 -2.97 -22.36 -16.12
N SER A 13 -2.03 -23.03 -15.45
CA SER A 13 -0.90 -22.35 -14.80
C SER A 13 0.04 -21.66 -15.79
N ALA A 14 0.22 -22.19 -17.00
CA ALA A 14 1.06 -21.59 -18.04
C ALA A 14 0.37 -20.39 -18.72
N VAL A 15 -0.95 -20.47 -18.97
CA VAL A 15 -1.73 -19.42 -19.63
C VAL A 15 -1.99 -18.26 -18.65
N SER A 16 -2.26 -18.57 -17.38
CA SER A 16 -2.43 -17.58 -16.31
C SER A 16 -1.09 -17.03 -15.81
N GLY A 17 -0.01 -17.83 -15.86
CA GLY A 17 1.30 -17.48 -15.33
C GLY A 17 2.20 -16.66 -16.27
N ASN A 18 2.04 -16.76 -17.59
CA ASN A 18 2.93 -16.07 -18.54
C ASN A 18 2.41 -14.73 -19.06
N LYS A 19 1.09 -14.49 -19.13
CA LYS A 19 0.60 -13.19 -19.61
C LYS A 19 0.81 -12.07 -18.61
N ALA A 20 0.65 -12.34 -17.31
CA ALA A 20 0.81 -11.32 -16.28
C ALA A 20 2.27 -11.04 -15.89
N LYS A 21 3.19 -12.03 -15.95
CA LYS A 21 4.57 -11.85 -15.45
C LYS A 21 5.43 -10.92 -16.31
N ASN A 22 5.14 -10.79 -17.60
CA ASN A 22 5.86 -9.94 -18.54
C ASN A 22 4.99 -8.79 -19.09
N ASP A 23 3.84 -8.52 -18.46
CA ASP A 23 3.04 -7.37 -18.82
C ASP A 23 3.80 -6.09 -18.41
N PRO A 24 4.16 -5.21 -19.36
CA PRO A 24 4.86 -3.97 -19.05
C PRO A 24 4.05 -3.08 -18.09
N ASP A 25 2.73 -3.12 -18.15
CA ASP A 25 1.85 -2.33 -17.30
C ASP A 25 1.84 -2.90 -15.87
N LEU A 26 1.85 -4.23 -15.72
CA LEU A 26 1.94 -4.85 -14.38
C LEU A 26 3.31 -4.64 -13.76
N THR A 27 4.36 -4.61 -14.59
CA THR A 27 5.71 -4.26 -14.17
C THR A 27 5.76 -2.81 -13.69
N PHE A 28 5.07 -1.90 -14.38
CA PHE A 28 4.96 -0.50 -13.97
C PHE A 28 4.20 -0.35 -12.65
N ALA A 29 3.04 -1.00 -12.50
CA ALA A 29 2.26 -0.99 -11.26
C ALA A 29 3.07 -1.54 -10.07
N LYS A 30 3.79 -2.65 -10.25
CA LYS A 30 4.73 -3.18 -9.25
C LYS A 30 5.81 -2.17 -8.86
N LYS A 31 6.39 -1.48 -9.84
CA LYS A 31 7.43 -0.47 -9.60
C LYS A 31 6.88 0.74 -8.84
N SER A 32 5.69 1.21 -9.22
CA SER A 32 4.96 2.29 -8.52
C SER A 32 4.76 1.94 -7.06
N LEU A 33 4.15 0.78 -6.80
CA LEU A 33 3.86 0.32 -5.44
C LEU A 33 5.13 0.12 -4.60
N LYS A 34 6.21 -0.42 -5.20
CA LYS A 34 7.51 -0.53 -4.53
C LYS A 34 8.09 0.84 -4.16
N GLY A 35 7.90 1.86 -5.01
CA GLY A 35 8.29 3.23 -4.71
C GLY A 35 7.54 3.79 -3.50
N ILE A 36 6.24 3.54 -3.42
CA ILE A 36 5.40 3.93 -2.29
C ILE A 36 5.83 3.21 -1.01
N CYS A 37 6.06 1.90 -1.07
CA CYS A 37 6.57 1.11 0.06
C CYS A 37 7.91 1.67 0.57
N SER A 38 8.84 1.99 -0.35
CA SER A 38 10.10 2.60 0.04
C SER A 38 9.94 3.99 0.68
N ALA A 39 8.97 4.78 0.22
CA ALA A 39 8.70 6.10 0.81
C ALA A 39 8.16 5.97 2.24
N ILE A 40 7.24 5.05 2.49
CA ILE A 40 6.72 4.82 3.85
C ILE A 40 7.75 4.16 4.77
N ASP A 41 8.62 3.29 4.25
CA ASP A 41 9.69 2.71 5.07
C ASP A 41 10.62 3.80 5.61
N LYS A 42 11.00 4.76 4.75
CA LYS A 42 11.79 5.93 5.18
C LYS A 42 11.04 6.78 6.19
N PHE A 43 9.74 6.97 6.00
CA PHE A 43 8.92 7.72 6.95
C PHE A 43 8.81 7.00 8.30
N ALA A 44 8.58 5.68 8.31
CA ALA A 44 8.54 4.86 9.52
C ALA A 44 9.88 4.86 10.26
N GLN A 45 11.00 4.78 9.55
CA GLN A 45 12.33 4.90 10.15
C GLN A 45 12.54 6.26 10.82
N LYS A 46 12.08 7.37 10.20
CA LYS A 46 12.12 8.70 10.84
C LYS A 46 11.26 8.75 12.11
N ALA A 47 10.10 8.09 12.09
CA ALA A 47 9.17 8.01 13.20
C ALA A 47 9.65 7.11 14.36
N ASP A 48 10.65 6.27 14.12
CA ASP A 48 11.19 5.32 15.10
C ASP A 48 12.19 5.92 16.09
N GLY A 49 12.59 7.18 15.90
CA GLY A 49 13.48 7.90 16.81
C GLY A 49 12.71 8.71 17.86
N ARG A 50 13.07 10.00 17.96
CA ARG A 50 12.48 10.97 18.91
C ARG A 50 10.95 11.05 18.88
N LEU A 51 10.31 10.71 17.76
CA LEU A 51 8.84 10.68 17.70
C LEU A 51 8.27 9.56 18.56
N ALA A 52 8.89 8.37 18.59
CA ALA A 52 8.46 7.27 19.43
C ALA A 52 8.57 7.60 20.94
N GLU A 53 9.55 8.42 21.32
CA GLU A 53 9.73 8.87 22.71
C GLU A 53 8.69 9.92 23.13
N LYS A 54 8.41 10.90 22.26
CA LYS A 54 7.51 12.03 22.59
C LYS A 54 6.03 11.76 22.27
N PHE A 55 5.77 11.02 21.20
CA PHE A 55 4.44 10.74 20.65
C PHE A 55 4.34 9.26 20.24
N PRO A 56 4.39 8.33 21.21
CA PRO A 56 4.44 6.89 20.94
C PRO A 56 3.26 6.40 20.10
N GLU A 57 2.06 6.95 20.32
CA GLU A 57 0.87 6.58 19.56
C GLU A 57 0.98 6.92 18.07
N LEU A 58 1.56 8.07 17.73
CA LEU A 58 1.78 8.46 16.34
C LEU A 58 2.82 7.58 15.66
N SER A 59 3.90 7.24 16.37
CA SER A 59 4.90 6.29 15.88
C SER A 59 4.28 4.91 15.61
N LEU A 60 3.44 4.41 16.52
CA LEU A 60 2.73 3.14 16.34
C LEU A 60 1.78 3.16 15.13
N ARG A 61 1.03 4.26 14.93
CA ARG A 61 0.16 4.43 13.75
C ARG A 61 0.94 4.40 12.45
N ILE A 62 2.10 5.07 12.40
CA ILE A 62 2.98 5.08 11.22
C ILE A 62 3.49 3.66 10.92
N LYS A 63 3.87 2.88 11.94
CA LYS A 63 4.27 1.48 11.77
C LYS A 63 3.14 0.60 11.26
N ASP A 64 1.94 0.76 11.78
CA ASP A 64 0.77 0.01 11.33
C ASP A 64 0.43 0.35 9.86
N LEU A 65 0.47 1.62 9.50
CA LEU A 65 0.35 2.09 8.12
C LEU A 65 1.41 1.47 7.20
N ASN A 66 2.66 1.44 7.64
CA ASN A 66 3.75 0.81 6.88
C ASN A 66 3.42 -0.67 6.60
N ARG A 67 3.09 -1.42 7.65
CA ARG A 67 2.69 -2.84 7.52
C ARG A 67 1.52 -3.02 6.56
N LYS A 68 0.47 -2.20 6.67
CA LYS A 68 -0.71 -2.26 5.79
C LYS A 68 -0.36 -1.98 4.32
N MET A 69 0.54 -1.04 4.05
CA MET A 69 0.93 -0.76 2.66
C MET A 69 1.75 -1.88 2.02
N HIS A 70 2.58 -2.58 2.80
CA HIS A 70 3.26 -3.78 2.32
C HIS A 70 2.33 -4.96 2.02
N MET A 71 1.07 -4.91 2.48
CA MET A 71 0.04 -5.90 2.13
C MET A 71 -0.71 -5.56 0.84
N LEU A 72 -0.50 -4.39 0.24
CA LEU A 72 -1.16 -4.02 -1.01
C LEU A 72 -0.60 -4.84 -2.17
N GLU A 73 -1.48 -5.23 -3.08
CA GLU A 73 -1.09 -5.91 -4.32
C GLU A 73 -1.11 -4.93 -5.50
N PRO A 74 -0.20 -5.09 -6.48
CA PRO A 74 -0.22 -4.33 -7.73
C PRO A 74 -1.55 -4.53 -8.46
N ASP A 75 -2.15 -3.43 -8.92
CA ASP A 75 -3.41 -3.43 -9.67
C ASP A 75 -3.27 -2.46 -10.86
N LEU A 76 -3.78 -2.87 -12.01
CA LEU A 76 -3.75 -2.11 -13.27
C LEU A 76 -4.92 -1.13 -13.40
N SER A 77 -5.86 -1.15 -12.46
CA SER A 77 -7.03 -0.28 -12.50
C SER A 77 -6.64 1.20 -12.38
N THR A 78 -7.32 2.07 -13.14
CA THR A 78 -7.18 3.52 -13.01
C THR A 78 -7.48 4.00 -11.58
N ALA A 79 -8.37 3.30 -10.88
CA ALA A 79 -8.69 3.58 -9.48
C ALA A 79 -7.49 3.32 -8.57
N ALA A 80 -6.78 2.20 -8.76
CA ALA A 80 -5.55 1.89 -8.04
C ALA A 80 -4.46 2.94 -8.32
N GLY A 81 -4.25 3.33 -9.58
CA GLY A 81 -3.27 4.35 -9.92
C GLY A 81 -3.55 5.72 -9.26
N LYS A 82 -4.82 6.16 -9.25
CA LYS A 82 -5.23 7.39 -8.56
C LYS A 82 -5.02 7.31 -7.05
N ALA A 83 -5.35 6.15 -6.45
CA ALA A 83 -5.14 5.93 -5.03
C ALA A 83 -3.65 5.91 -4.66
N GLU A 84 -2.81 5.25 -5.46
CA GLU A 84 -1.36 5.21 -5.30
C GLU A 84 -0.74 6.61 -5.37
N GLN A 85 -1.16 7.44 -6.31
CA GLN A 85 -0.73 8.83 -6.40
C GLN A 85 -1.11 9.64 -5.15
N ALA A 86 -2.36 9.50 -4.69
CA ALA A 86 -2.85 10.19 -3.49
C ALA A 86 -2.10 9.73 -2.23
N ILE A 87 -1.84 8.43 -2.10
CA ILE A 87 -1.04 7.84 -1.02
C ILE A 87 0.38 8.41 -1.04
N ALA A 88 1.05 8.43 -2.18
CA ALA A 88 2.42 8.95 -2.31
C ALA A 88 2.53 10.43 -1.88
N GLN A 89 1.57 11.26 -2.33
CA GLN A 89 1.49 12.66 -1.91
C GLN A 89 1.26 12.77 -0.41
N LYS A 90 0.36 11.95 0.14
CA LYS A 90 0.00 12.01 1.56
C LYS A 90 1.14 11.54 2.48
N ILE A 91 1.92 10.54 2.08
CA ILE A 91 3.17 10.15 2.77
C ILE A 91 4.14 11.33 2.82
N THR A 92 4.29 12.06 1.72
CA THR A 92 5.17 13.23 1.67
C THR A 92 4.70 14.30 2.66
N CYS A 93 3.40 14.65 2.65
CA CYS A 93 2.83 15.61 3.60
C CYS A 93 3.01 15.14 5.06
N ALA A 94 2.69 13.89 5.37
CA ALA A 94 2.85 13.33 6.72
C ALA A 94 4.32 13.34 7.17
N SER A 95 5.26 13.01 6.29
CA SER A 95 6.69 13.08 6.61
C SER A 95 7.14 14.51 6.89
N SER A 96 6.64 15.51 6.15
CA SER A 96 6.97 16.92 6.43
C SER A 96 6.37 17.40 7.76
N SER A 97 5.11 17.06 8.04
CA SER A 97 4.49 17.38 9.34
C SER A 97 5.21 16.69 10.51
N CYS A 98 5.74 15.48 10.29
CA CYS A 98 6.57 14.80 11.28
C CYS A 98 7.87 15.56 11.60
N GLU A 99 8.50 16.19 10.60
CA GLU A 99 9.69 17.03 10.84
C GLU A 99 9.37 18.27 11.69
N VAL A 100 8.18 18.86 11.50
CA VAL A 100 7.69 19.96 12.34
C VAL A 100 7.50 19.50 13.79
N VAL A 101 6.87 18.33 14.01
CA VAL A 101 6.71 17.76 15.36
C VAL A 101 8.06 17.48 16.02
N LEU A 102 9.00 16.90 15.26
CA LEU A 102 10.34 16.56 15.75
C LEU A 102 11.18 17.79 16.14
N THR A 103 10.93 18.94 15.50
CA THR A 103 11.58 20.22 15.83
C THR A 103 10.86 21.02 16.92
N GLY A 104 9.77 20.48 17.49
CA GLY A 104 9.06 21.06 18.64
C GLY A 104 7.73 21.74 18.31
N GLY A 105 7.22 21.59 17.08
CA GLY A 105 5.88 22.01 16.71
C GLY A 105 4.76 21.08 17.22
N GLY A 106 3.51 21.49 16.99
CA GLY A 106 2.32 20.72 17.38
C GLY A 106 2.05 19.50 16.48
N ALA A 107 1.37 18.50 17.04
CA ALA A 107 1.10 17.22 16.38
C ALA A 107 -0.21 17.14 15.58
N GLU A 108 -1.11 18.12 15.70
CA GLU A 108 -2.44 18.12 15.08
C GLU A 108 -2.39 17.91 13.57
N GLU A 109 -1.47 18.60 12.88
CA GLU A 109 -1.35 18.46 11.43
C GLU A 109 -0.82 17.08 11.05
N LEU A 110 0.10 16.51 11.83
CA LEU A 110 0.57 15.14 11.60
C LEU A 110 -0.58 14.14 11.80
N GLU A 111 -1.35 14.26 12.86
CA GLU A 111 -2.52 13.41 13.13
C GLU A 111 -3.55 13.45 12.01
N LYS A 112 -3.83 14.65 11.49
CA LYS A 112 -4.71 14.85 10.34
C LYS A 112 -4.17 14.13 9.10
N GLN A 113 -2.90 14.34 8.75
CA GLN A 113 -2.29 13.68 7.59
C GLN A 113 -2.28 12.15 7.73
N LEU A 114 -2.04 11.62 8.94
CA LEU A 114 -2.09 10.17 9.21
C LEU A 114 -3.50 9.60 9.05
N THR A 115 -4.51 10.31 9.56
CA THR A 115 -5.92 9.88 9.44
C THR A 115 -6.36 9.83 7.97
N GLU A 116 -5.98 10.84 7.18
CA GLU A 116 -6.25 10.85 5.74
C GLU A 116 -5.50 9.72 5.01
N LEU A 117 -4.24 9.46 5.38
CA LEU A 117 -3.45 8.36 4.81
C LEU A 117 -4.07 7.00 5.12
N GLU A 118 -4.49 6.75 6.36
CA GLU A 118 -5.18 5.52 6.78
C GLU A 118 -6.44 5.28 5.94
N ARG A 119 -7.23 6.33 5.70
CA ARG A 119 -8.43 6.25 4.87
C ARG A 119 -8.10 5.86 3.43
N LEU A 120 -7.04 6.43 2.84
CA LEU A 120 -6.60 6.12 1.49
C LEU A 120 -6.11 4.67 1.37
N VAL A 121 -5.27 4.22 2.31
CA VAL A 121 -4.75 2.84 2.34
C VAL A 121 -5.89 1.84 2.53
N HIS A 122 -6.84 2.13 3.43
CA HIS A 122 -8.01 1.28 3.64
C HIS A 122 -8.88 1.18 2.38
N THR A 123 -9.12 2.31 1.70
CA THR A 123 -9.90 2.33 0.44
C THR A 123 -9.19 1.51 -0.64
N ARG A 124 -7.87 1.66 -0.79
CA ARG A 124 -7.07 0.89 -1.76
C ARG A 124 -7.06 -0.61 -1.46
N SER A 125 -7.05 -0.99 -0.19
CA SER A 125 -7.08 -2.39 0.26
C SER A 125 -8.47 -3.05 0.06
N ARG A 126 -9.55 -2.26 0.08
CA ARG A 126 -10.91 -2.76 -0.17
C ARG A 126 -11.28 -2.79 -1.64
N GLY A 127 -10.72 -1.89 -2.45
CA GLY A 127 -10.91 -1.87 -3.90
C GLY A 127 -10.35 -3.08 -4.63
N SER A 128 -9.50 -3.88 -3.98
CA SER A 128 -8.94 -5.13 -4.49
C SER A 128 -9.78 -6.38 -4.19
N LEU A 129 -10.91 -6.26 -3.47
CA LEU A 129 -11.88 -7.34 -3.43
C LEU A 129 -12.53 -7.46 -4.81
N PRO A 130 -12.56 -8.65 -5.44
CA PRO A 130 -13.35 -8.82 -6.64
C PRO A 130 -14.78 -8.41 -6.30
N SER A 131 -15.32 -7.46 -7.06
CA SER A 131 -16.74 -7.20 -7.10
C SER A 131 -17.41 -8.55 -7.32
N THR A 132 -17.94 -9.17 -6.27
CA THR A 132 -18.85 -10.29 -6.42
C THR A 132 -20.00 -9.72 -7.23
N ASP A 133 -19.98 -10.09 -8.50
CA ASP A 133 -21.04 -9.91 -9.47
C ASP A 133 -22.35 -10.18 -8.72
N LYS A 134 -23.18 -9.14 -8.59
CA LYS A 134 -24.56 -9.34 -8.18
C LYS A 134 -25.26 -9.99 -9.37
N THR A 135 -25.09 -11.29 -9.50
CA THR A 135 -26.04 -12.14 -10.20
C THR A 135 -27.10 -12.58 -9.17
N ASP A 136 -28.34 -12.63 -9.65
CA ASP A 136 -29.59 -13.03 -8.98
C ASP A 136 -30.27 -12.01 -8.05
N SER A 137 -31.29 -11.33 -8.56
CA SER A 137 -32.65 -11.91 -8.65
C SER A 137 -33.56 -11.10 -9.59
#